data_AF-A0A1Q9Q282-F1
#
_entry.id   AF-A0A1Q9Q282-F1
#
_cell.length_a   1.000
_cell.length_b   1.000
_cell.length_c   1.000
_cell.angle_alpha   90.00
_cell.angle_beta   90.00
_cell.angle_gamma   90.00
#
_symmetry.space_group_name_H-M   'P 1'
#
loop_
_entity.id
_entity.type
_entity.pdbx_description
1 polymer ?
#
loop_
_entity_poly.entity_id
_entity_poly.type
_entity_poly.pdbx_seq_one_letter_code
_entity_poly.pdbx_strand_id
1 'polypeptide(L)'
;MNKVGIEIGRGDNVNKFPQRVKGTVRKISTTEKVMEYLLNGVPESTIALIDDSGGTLTAPILEDFTGIICLGGTTRSHLGILSRDYGIPCLMNVELNGADFEDGDEVEVEYDCLPPSDEDHYQQKERKARIWKLK
;
A
#
# COMPACT_ATOMS: atom_id res chain seq x y z
N MET A 1 -12.68 -5.00 22.43
CA MET A 1 -11.27 -5.26 22.82
C MET A 1 -10.41 -4.87 21.63
N ASN A 2 -9.86 -3.65 21.61
CA ASN A 2 -9.07 -3.15 20.49
C ASN A 2 -7.70 -3.82 20.56
N LYS A 3 -7.43 -4.81 19.68
CA LYS A 3 -6.06 -5.28 19.47
C LYS A 3 -5.27 -4.09 18.89
N VAL A 4 -4.45 -3.46 19.72
CA VAL A 4 -3.51 -2.42 19.26
C VAL A 4 -2.38 -3.15 18.53
N GLY A 5 -2.36 -3.04 17.21
CA GLY A 5 -1.27 -3.56 16.39
C GLY A 5 0.03 -2.82 16.63
N ILE A 6 1.17 -3.43 16.28
CA ILE A 6 2.48 -2.78 16.37
C ILE A 6 2.68 -1.97 15.09
N GLU A 7 3.05 -0.70 15.21
CA GLU A 7 3.36 0.11 14.03
C GLU A 7 4.65 -0.40 13.37
N ILE A 8 4.56 -0.83 12.13
CA ILE A 8 5.65 -1.48 11.38
C ILE A 8 6.13 -0.68 10.18
N GLY A 9 5.43 0.39 9.80
CA GLY A 9 5.87 1.23 8.71
C GLY A 9 5.01 2.46 8.50
N ARG A 10 5.50 3.35 7.63
CA ARG A 10 4.83 4.60 7.28
C ARG A 10 5.06 4.95 5.81
N GLY A 11 4.09 5.61 5.17
CA GLY A 11 4.21 5.99 3.75
C GLY A 11 3.35 7.20 3.36
N ASP A 12 3.53 7.67 2.14
CA ASP A 12 2.79 8.79 1.58
C ASP A 12 1.47 8.31 0.99
N ASN A 13 0.34 8.75 1.58
CA ASN A 13 -0.97 8.39 1.04
C ASN A 13 -1.20 9.04 -0.32
N VAL A 14 -1.68 8.28 -1.31
CA VAL A 14 -1.95 8.77 -2.67
C VAL A 14 -3.26 9.53 -2.75
N ASN A 15 -4.28 9.06 -2.04
CA ASN A 15 -5.61 9.67 -1.98
C ASN A 15 -6.31 9.30 -0.67
N LYS A 16 -7.20 10.17 -0.19
CA LYS A 16 -7.94 9.91 1.05
C LYS A 16 -9.13 8.98 0.80
N PHE A 17 -9.22 7.92 1.60
CA PHE A 17 -10.35 7.01 1.65
C PHE A 17 -11.19 7.23 2.94
N PRO A 18 -12.41 6.68 3.02
CA PRO A 18 -13.28 6.92 4.18
C PRO A 18 -12.79 6.28 5.48
N GLN A 19 -12.00 5.22 5.39
CA GLN A 19 -11.60 4.39 6.53
C GLN A 19 -10.24 3.74 6.32
N ARG A 20 -9.67 3.26 7.42
CA ARG A 20 -8.54 2.33 7.42
C ARG A 20 -8.95 0.99 6.83
N VAL A 21 -7.98 0.31 6.22
CA VAL A 21 -8.20 -0.98 5.57
C VAL A 21 -7.44 -2.05 6.32
N LYS A 22 -8.08 -3.20 6.55
CA LYS A 22 -7.42 -4.40 7.06
C LYS A 22 -7.28 -5.42 5.95
N GLY A 23 -6.21 -6.20 5.99
CA GLY A 23 -6.04 -7.28 5.05
C GLY A 23 -4.73 -8.02 5.22
N THR A 24 -4.56 -9.03 4.39
CA THR A 24 -3.38 -9.88 4.40
C THR A 24 -2.37 -9.41 3.38
N VAL A 25 -1.12 -9.26 3.81
CA VAL A 25 -0.01 -8.87 2.96
C VAL A 25 0.30 -9.95 1.94
N ARG A 26 0.46 -9.55 0.68
CA ARG A 26 1.03 -10.38 -0.39
C ARG A 26 2.13 -9.62 -1.12
N LYS A 27 3.32 -10.22 -1.20
CA LYS A 27 4.47 -9.65 -1.92
C LYS A 27 4.31 -9.90 -3.41
N ILE A 28 4.26 -8.83 -4.19
CA ILE A 28 4.10 -8.88 -5.64
C ILE A 28 5.36 -8.32 -6.29
N SER A 29 6.38 -9.16 -6.39
CA SER A 29 7.71 -8.80 -6.94
C SER A 29 8.13 -9.62 -8.15
N THR A 30 7.32 -10.61 -8.57
CA THR A 30 7.66 -11.50 -9.69
C THR A 30 6.52 -11.66 -10.69
N THR A 31 6.88 -11.93 -11.94
CA THR A 31 5.94 -12.22 -13.02
C THR A 31 5.13 -13.47 -12.72
N GLU A 32 5.74 -14.48 -12.10
CA GLU A 32 5.07 -15.74 -11.76
C GLU A 32 3.93 -15.49 -10.76
N LYS A 33 4.14 -14.59 -9.78
CA LYS A 33 3.10 -14.26 -8.80
C LYS A 33 1.94 -13.52 -9.44
N VAL A 34 2.21 -12.61 -10.37
CA VAL A 34 1.16 -11.92 -11.12
C VAL A 34 0.39 -12.90 -11.99
N MET A 35 1.08 -13.80 -12.69
CA MET A 35 0.43 -14.83 -13.50
C MET A 35 -0.42 -15.78 -12.66
N GLU A 36 0.04 -16.16 -11.46
CA GLU A 36 -0.74 -16.95 -10.51
C GLU A 36 -2.07 -16.26 -10.17
N TYR A 37 -2.06 -14.95 -9.91
CA TYR A 37 -3.25 -14.18 -9.56
C TYR A 37 -4.14 -13.88 -10.77
N LEU A 38 -3.58 -13.68 -11.96
CA LEU A 38 -4.37 -13.59 -13.18
C LEU A 38 -5.16 -14.87 -13.46
N LEU A 39 -4.57 -16.04 -13.18
CA LEU A 39 -5.20 -17.33 -13.45
C LEU A 39 -6.18 -17.75 -12.36
N ASN A 40 -5.86 -17.50 -11.10
CA ASN A 40 -6.62 -18.02 -9.95
C ASN A 40 -7.44 -16.95 -9.22
N GLY A 41 -7.28 -15.68 -9.59
CA GLY A 41 -7.82 -14.52 -8.87
C GLY A 41 -6.91 -14.09 -7.71
N VAL A 42 -7.03 -12.81 -7.34
CA VAL A 42 -6.42 -12.28 -6.12
C VAL A 42 -7.28 -12.70 -4.92
N PRO A 43 -6.69 -13.23 -3.84
CA PRO A 43 -7.45 -13.53 -2.62
C PRO A 43 -8.12 -12.28 -2.05
N GLU A 44 -9.31 -12.44 -1.47
CA GLU A 44 -10.01 -11.34 -0.80
C GLU A 44 -9.15 -10.69 0.29
N SER A 45 -9.35 -9.38 0.50
CA SER A 45 -8.61 -8.60 1.50
C SER A 45 -7.09 -8.58 1.29
N THR A 46 -6.61 -8.78 0.06
CA THR A 46 -5.17 -8.70 -0.23
C THR A 46 -4.67 -7.26 -0.17
N ILE A 47 -3.62 -7.05 0.63
CA ILE A 47 -2.80 -5.84 0.64
C ILE A 47 -1.51 -6.14 -0.13
N ALA A 48 -1.37 -5.56 -1.33
CA ALA A 48 -0.20 -5.79 -2.16
C ALA A 48 1.01 -5.01 -1.62
N LEU A 49 2.10 -5.71 -1.33
CA LEU A 49 3.41 -5.11 -1.10
C LEU A 49 4.21 -5.16 -2.41
N ILE A 50 4.53 -3.98 -2.94
CA ILE A 50 5.15 -3.80 -4.25
C ILE A 50 6.46 -3.02 -4.09
N ASP A 51 7.53 -3.52 -4.69
CA ASP A 51 8.84 -2.84 -4.75
C ASP A 51 9.08 -2.10 -6.09
N ASP A 52 8.21 -2.30 -7.09
CA ASP A 52 8.20 -1.57 -8.36
C ASP A 52 7.19 -0.40 -8.37
N SER A 53 7.72 0.84 -8.41
CA SER A 53 6.90 2.06 -8.54
C SER A 53 6.34 2.31 -9.95
N GLY A 54 6.77 1.53 -10.95
CA GLY A 54 6.34 1.62 -12.34
C GLY A 54 4.98 0.99 -12.62
N GLY A 55 4.54 0.01 -11.81
CA GLY A 55 3.24 -0.65 -11.95
C GLY A 55 3.09 -1.55 -13.17
N THR A 56 4.12 -1.67 -14.02
CA THR A 56 4.08 -2.46 -15.27
C THR A 56 3.79 -3.93 -14.98
N LEU A 57 4.39 -4.45 -13.91
CA LEU A 57 4.20 -5.83 -13.49
C LEU A 57 2.75 -6.08 -13.03
N THR A 58 2.20 -5.15 -12.26
CA THR A 58 0.98 -5.36 -11.46
C THR A 58 -0.29 -4.79 -12.09
N ALA A 59 -0.18 -3.96 -13.11
CA ALA A 59 -1.31 -3.33 -13.79
C ALA A 59 -2.48 -4.29 -14.13
N PRO A 60 -2.25 -5.54 -14.59
CA PRO A 60 -3.34 -6.45 -14.95
C PRO A 60 -4.22 -6.94 -13.78
N ILE A 61 -3.74 -6.85 -12.54
CA ILE A 61 -4.43 -7.35 -11.32
C ILE A 61 -4.62 -6.26 -10.27
N LEU A 62 -4.37 -5.00 -10.66
CA LEU A 62 -4.25 -3.89 -9.73
C LEU A 62 -5.57 -3.61 -9.01
N GLU A 63 -6.68 -3.63 -9.75
CA GLU A 63 -8.04 -3.36 -9.26
C GLU A 63 -8.57 -4.40 -8.27
N ASP A 64 -7.95 -5.59 -8.24
CA ASP A 64 -8.37 -6.67 -7.35
C ASP A 64 -7.76 -6.53 -5.94
N PHE A 65 -6.81 -5.62 -5.74
CA PHE A 65 -6.22 -5.38 -4.42
C PHE A 65 -7.11 -4.49 -3.55
N THR A 66 -7.25 -4.87 -2.27
CA THR A 66 -7.96 -4.05 -1.28
C THR A 66 -7.14 -2.83 -0.85
N GLY A 67 -5.82 -2.91 -1.00
CA GLY A 67 -4.90 -1.80 -0.78
C GLY A 67 -3.50 -2.11 -1.30
N ILE A 68 -2.73 -1.06 -1.55
CA ILE A 68 -1.37 -1.13 -2.07
C ILE A 68 -0.41 -0.43 -1.11
N ILE A 69 0.74 -1.06 -0.89
CA ILE A 69 1.89 -0.54 -0.16
C ILE A 69 3.08 -0.63 -1.13
N CYS A 70 3.57 0.52 -1.59
CA CYS A 70 4.75 0.60 -2.45
C CYS A 70 5.96 1.11 -1.67
N LEU A 71 7.06 0.36 -1.71
CA LEU A 71 8.30 0.67 -0.99
C LEU A 71 9.09 1.84 -1.59
N GLY A 72 8.71 2.32 -2.78
CA GLY A 72 9.43 3.37 -3.47
C GLY A 72 8.53 4.33 -4.23
N GLY A 73 9.15 5.22 -5.00
CA GLY A 73 8.45 6.21 -5.80
C GLY A 73 7.85 7.35 -4.98
N THR A 74 6.84 8.01 -5.55
CA THR A 74 6.12 9.13 -4.93
C THR A 74 4.63 9.00 -5.25
N THR A 75 3.78 9.81 -4.62
CA THR A 75 2.35 9.90 -4.96
C THR A 75 2.05 10.35 -6.41
N ARG A 76 3.09 10.80 -7.13
CA ARG A 76 3.07 11.22 -8.54
C ARG A 76 3.72 10.21 -9.48
N SER A 77 4.26 9.10 -8.96
CA SER A 77 4.79 8.00 -9.78
C SER A 77 3.65 7.25 -10.49
N HIS A 78 3.99 6.46 -11.51
CA HIS A 78 3.00 5.79 -12.36
C HIS A 78 2.03 4.90 -11.57
N LEU A 79 2.52 4.08 -10.63
CA LEU A 79 1.65 3.28 -9.75
C LEU A 79 0.72 4.16 -8.89
N GLY A 80 1.22 5.30 -8.39
CA GLY A 80 0.42 6.29 -7.66
C GLY A 80 -0.66 6.95 -8.53
N ILE A 81 -0.39 7.18 -9.81
CA ILE A 81 -1.38 7.69 -10.76
C ILE A 81 -2.45 6.63 -11.03
N LEU A 82 -2.05 5.41 -11.39
CA LEU A 82 -2.99 4.32 -11.69
C LEU A 82 -3.89 3.98 -10.51
N SER A 83 -3.33 3.87 -9.30
CA SER A 83 -4.13 3.63 -8.10
C SER A 83 -5.15 4.74 -7.84
N ARG A 84 -4.81 6.00 -8.12
CA ARG A 84 -5.78 7.11 -8.03
C ARG A 84 -6.88 6.98 -9.08
N ASP A 85 -6.51 6.72 -10.33
CA ASP A 85 -7.45 6.66 -11.45
C ASP A 85 -8.45 5.51 -11.30
N TYR A 86 -8.00 4.38 -10.74
CA TYR A 86 -8.85 3.22 -10.44
C TYR A 86 -9.50 3.26 -9.05
N GLY A 87 -9.22 4.27 -8.23
CA GLY A 87 -9.84 4.41 -6.90
C GLY A 87 -9.38 3.35 -5.90
N ILE A 88 -8.13 2.91 -5.97
CA ILE A 88 -7.53 1.89 -5.10
C ILE A 88 -6.72 2.56 -3.98
N PRO A 89 -6.92 2.18 -2.70
CA PRO A 89 -6.10 2.68 -1.60
C PRO A 89 -4.62 2.38 -1.82
N CYS A 90 -3.75 3.39 -1.72
CA CYS A 90 -2.34 3.24 -2.05
C CYS A 90 -1.44 4.14 -1.19
N LEU A 91 -0.42 3.53 -0.57
CA LEU A 91 0.70 4.22 0.04
C LEU A 91 1.92 4.09 -0.87
N MET A 92 2.61 5.20 -1.10
CA MET A 92 3.89 5.24 -1.81
C MET A 92 5.03 5.54 -0.85
N ASN A 93 6.27 5.28 -1.26
CA ASN A 93 7.46 5.63 -0.46
C ASN A 93 7.36 5.13 0.98
N VAL A 94 6.99 3.86 1.13
CA VAL A 94 6.78 3.22 2.42
C VAL A 94 8.12 2.82 3.03
N GLU A 95 8.38 3.34 4.22
CA GLU A 95 9.50 2.98 5.06
C GLU A 95 9.04 1.97 6.12
N LEU A 96 9.75 0.85 6.23
CA LEU A 96 9.47 -0.20 7.22
C LEU A 96 10.40 -0.02 8.43
N ASN A 97 9.84 -0.08 9.64
CA ASN A 97 10.52 0.23 10.91
C ASN A 97 11.44 -0.91 11.42
N GLY A 98 12.17 -1.60 10.52
CA GLY A 98 13.05 -2.71 10.87
C GLY A 98 12.33 -3.98 11.36
N ALA A 99 11.01 -4.05 11.23
CA ALA A 99 10.23 -5.26 11.46
C ALA A 99 10.12 -6.08 10.17
N ASP A 100 10.22 -7.40 10.28
CA ASP A 100 10.01 -8.31 9.16
C ASP A 100 8.55 -8.23 8.69
N PHE A 101 8.36 -7.61 7.52
CA PHE A 101 7.10 -7.59 6.79
C PHE A 101 7.06 -8.89 5.97
N GLU A 102 6.29 -9.85 6.44
CA GLU A 102 6.23 -11.20 5.86
C GLU A 102 5.01 -11.36 4.96
N ASP A 103 5.15 -12.20 3.94
CA ASP A 103 3.98 -12.63 3.17
C ASP A 103 3.04 -13.40 4.09
N GLY A 104 1.76 -13.05 4.12
CA GLY A 104 0.81 -13.64 5.08
C GLY A 104 0.51 -12.79 6.30
N ASP A 105 1.24 -11.70 6.54
CA ASP A 105 0.98 -10.83 7.69
C ASP A 105 -0.39 -10.15 7.60
N GLU A 106 -1.12 -10.16 8.70
CA GLU A 106 -2.35 -9.37 8.85
C GLU A 106 -1.98 -7.94 9.25
N VAL A 107 -2.44 -6.97 8.47
CA VAL A 107 -2.15 -5.55 8.71
C VAL A 107 -3.41 -4.69 8.74
N GLU A 108 -3.31 -3.55 9.42
CA GLU A 108 -4.22 -2.43 9.25
C GLU A 108 -3.43 -1.25 8.68
N VAL A 109 -3.95 -0.62 7.63
CA VAL A 109 -3.29 0.49 6.92
C VAL A 109 -4.16 1.75 6.99
N GLU A 110 -3.52 2.86 7.33
CA GLU A 110 -4.13 4.18 7.38
C GLU A 110 -4.30 4.75 5.97
N TYR A 111 -5.50 4.67 5.38
CA TYR A 111 -5.83 5.33 4.12
C TYR A 111 -6.80 6.52 4.29
N ASP A 112 -7.26 6.77 5.52
CA ASP A 112 -8.19 7.84 5.89
C ASP A 112 -7.52 9.18 6.22
N CYS A 113 -6.18 9.21 6.20
CA CYS A 113 -5.42 10.44 6.30
C CYS A 113 -5.38 11.19 4.96
N LEU A 114 -5.15 12.50 5.02
CA LEU A 114 -4.96 13.30 3.80
C LEU A 114 -3.62 12.95 3.15
N PRO A 115 -3.54 12.93 1.80
CA PRO A 115 -2.26 12.86 1.10
C PRO A 115 -1.37 14.06 1.48
N PRO A 116 -0.03 13.96 1.33
CA PRO A 116 0.87 15.09 1.46
C PRO A 116 0.45 16.23 0.51
N SER A 117 0.36 17.46 1.01
CA SER A 117 0.11 18.62 0.16
C SER A 117 1.40 19.21 -0.41
N ASP A 118 1.27 20.07 -1.42
CA ASP A 118 2.41 20.84 -1.92
C ASP A 118 3.03 21.73 -0.83
N GLU A 119 2.20 22.31 0.05
CA GLU A 119 2.67 23.07 1.21
C GLU A 119 3.47 22.20 2.20
N ASP A 120 3.02 20.97 2.45
CA ASP A 120 3.74 20.02 3.30
C ASP A 120 5.14 19.75 2.72
N HIS A 121 5.27 19.63 1.39
CA HIS A 121 6.57 19.52 0.72
C HIS A 121 7.45 20.77 0.89
N TYR A 122 6.89 21.97 0.68
CA TYR A 122 7.64 23.22 0.84
C TYR A 122 8.13 23.45 2.27
N GLN A 123 7.33 23.05 3.26
CA GLN A 123 7.66 23.19 4.68
C GLN A 123 8.44 22.00 5.24
N GLN A 124 8.78 21.00 4.42
CA GLN A 124 9.42 19.75 4.86
C GLN A 124 8.65 19.08 6.00
N LYS A 125 7.32 19.18 5.98
CA LYS A 125 6.43 18.60 6.97
C LYS A 125 6.04 17.21 6.51
N GLU A 126 6.39 16.20 7.29
CA GLU A 126 6.04 14.81 6.97
C GLU A 126 4.61 14.49 7.41
N ARG A 127 3.74 14.24 6.43
CA ARG A 127 2.41 13.67 6.64
C ARG A 127 2.39 12.23 6.15
N LYS A 128 2.95 11.34 6.95
CA LYS A 128 3.01 9.92 6.65
C LYS A 128 1.82 9.18 7.27
N ALA A 129 1.17 8.36 6.45
CA ALA A 129 0.20 7.38 6.87
C ALA A 129 0.89 6.19 7.54
N ARG A 130 0.23 5.53 8.48
CA ARG A 130 0.81 4.45 9.29
C ARG A 130 0.31 3.07 8.89
N ILE A 131 1.13 2.07 9.14
CA ILE A 131 0.83 0.64 8.95
C ILE A 131 1.04 -0.08 10.28
N TRP A 132 0.07 -0.89 10.69
CA TRP A 132 0.14 -1.70 11.91
C TRP A 132 0.05 -3.19 11.60
N LYS A 133 0.98 -4.00 12.16
CA LYS A 133 0.86 -5.47 12.20
C LYS A 133 -0.16 -5.87 13.25
N LEU A 134 -1.14 -6.69 12.88
CA LEU A 134 -2.11 -7.26 13.79
C LEU A 134 -1.54 -8.55 14.41
N LYS A 135 -1.73 -8.73 15.72
CA LYS A 135 -1.34 -9.95 16.45
C LYS A 135 -2.40 -11.04 16.38
#